data_AF-A0A5J4V763-F1
#
_entry.id   AF-A0A5J4V763-F1
#
_cell.length_a   1.000
_cell.length_b   1.000
_cell.length_c   1.000
_cell.angle_alpha   90.00
_cell.angle_beta   90.00
_cell.angle_gamma   90.00
#
_symmetry.space_group_name_H-M   'P 1'
#
loop_
_entity.id
_entity.type
_entity.pdbx_description
1 polymer ?
#
loop_
_entity_poly.entity_id
_entity_poly.type
_entity_poly.pdbx_seq_one_letter_code
_entity_poly.pdbx_strand_id
1 'polypeptide(L)'
;VTAAFDQTKLQTLGKIIVRLLSIVIRQTFSALADEEHLIIKYKVSHIHKKLHQTQHAAFIRKVQTIALHVAKEARISNKQVHSSFAQKIIQLYAGWLVDHVSKVDRELAALLIGKAPESELESDIETHEHLVVPHSYTSFLDSDNASIQDRNLFERMKKMLKLSTKKANN
;
A
#
# COMPACT_ATOMS: atom_id res chain seq x y z
N VAL A 1 -25.01 19.92 -25.77
CA VAL A 1 -24.27 18.87 -25.04
C VAL A 1 -24.33 19.26 -23.58
N THR A 2 -25.01 18.45 -22.78
CA THR A 2 -25.88 18.88 -21.67
C THR A 2 -25.37 18.32 -20.34
N ALA A 3 -25.48 19.06 -19.23
CA ALA A 3 -24.86 18.75 -17.92
C ALA A 3 -24.96 17.28 -17.41
N ALA A 4 -26.00 16.53 -17.81
CA ALA A 4 -26.12 15.09 -17.51
C ALA A 4 -25.04 14.22 -18.18
N PHE A 5 -24.61 14.58 -19.39
CA PHE A 5 -23.50 13.94 -20.11
C PHE A 5 -22.17 14.16 -19.36
N ASP A 6 -21.94 15.38 -18.86
CA ASP A 6 -20.76 15.72 -18.07
C ASP A 6 -20.74 15.01 -16.71
N GLN A 7 -21.89 14.90 -16.04
CA GLN A 7 -22.02 14.15 -14.80
C GLN A 7 -21.71 12.66 -14.98
N THR A 8 -22.22 12.04 -16.06
CA THR A 8 -21.96 10.62 -16.36
C THR A 8 -20.48 10.38 -16.64
N LYS A 9 -19.81 11.31 -17.33
CA LYS A 9 -18.37 11.26 -17.57
C LYS A 9 -17.58 11.38 -16.27
N LEU A 10 -17.94 12.33 -15.39
CA LEU A 10 -17.31 12.50 -14.08
C LEU A 10 -17.45 11.26 -13.19
N GLN A 11 -18.64 10.63 -13.16
CA GLN A 11 -18.84 9.37 -12.44
C GLN A 11 -17.97 8.24 -12.99
N THR A 12 -17.83 8.15 -14.32
CA THR A 12 -16.98 7.14 -14.97
C THR A 12 -15.51 7.35 -14.61
N LEU A 13 -15.02 8.60 -14.66
CA LEU A 13 -13.67 8.94 -14.23
C LEU A 13 -13.44 8.62 -12.75
N GLY A 14 -14.40 8.92 -11.87
CA GLY A 14 -14.33 8.56 -10.45
C GLY A 14 -14.18 7.04 -10.23
N LYS A 15 -14.93 6.22 -10.98
CA LYS A 15 -14.78 4.75 -10.94
C LYS A 15 -13.41 4.29 -11.40
N ILE A 16 -12.87 4.89 -12.47
CA ILE A 16 -11.52 4.58 -12.97
C ILE A 16 -10.46 4.94 -11.93
N ILE A 17 -10.55 6.13 -11.33
CA ILE A 17 -9.62 6.58 -10.28
C ILE A 17 -9.62 5.60 -9.10
N VAL A 18 -10.79 5.17 -8.62
CA VAL A 18 -10.88 4.19 -7.53
C VAL A 18 -10.26 2.85 -7.94
N ARG A 19 -10.45 2.39 -9.19
CA ARG A 19 -9.86 1.15 -9.69
C ARG A 19 -8.32 1.23 -9.75
N LEU A 20 -7.78 2.32 -10.29
CA LEU A 20 -6.33 2.55 -10.35
C LEU A 20 -5.72 2.64 -8.95
N LEU A 21 -6.37 3.37 -8.04
CA LEU A 21 -5.94 3.45 -6.65
C LEU A 21 -5.94 2.09 -5.96
N SER A 22 -6.91 1.22 -6.26
CA SER A 22 -6.95 -0.15 -5.72
C SER A 22 -5.77 -0.99 -6.20
N ILE A 23 -5.33 -0.81 -7.45
CA ILE A 23 -4.14 -1.46 -8.00
C ILE A 23 -2.89 -0.97 -7.28
N VAL A 24 -2.73 0.36 -7.14
CA VAL A 24 -1.59 0.95 -6.41
C VAL A 24 -1.52 0.41 -4.98
N ILE A 25 -2.65 0.34 -4.27
CA ILE A 25 -2.69 -0.21 -2.91
C ILE A 25 -2.27 -1.69 -2.88
N ARG A 26 -2.82 -2.54 -3.77
CA ARG A 26 -2.43 -3.95 -3.83
C ARG A 26 -0.96 -4.15 -4.14
N GLN A 27 -0.41 -3.40 -5.10
CA GLN A 27 1.00 -3.54 -5.46
C GLN A 27 1.91 -3.09 -4.32
N THR A 28 1.57 -1.98 -3.67
CA THR A 28 2.34 -1.47 -2.52
C THR A 28 2.35 -2.47 -1.39
N PHE A 29 1.19 -3.02 -1.05
CA PHE A 29 1.06 -4.01 0.00
C PHE A 29 1.79 -5.32 -0.34
N SER A 30 1.75 -5.76 -1.60
CA SER A 30 2.44 -6.97 -2.04
C SER A 30 3.96 -6.80 -2.00
N ALA A 31 4.48 -5.66 -2.45
CA ALA A 31 5.91 -5.35 -2.39
C ALA A 31 6.45 -5.39 -0.96
N LEU A 32 5.79 -4.69 -0.04
CA LEU A 32 6.19 -4.65 1.37
C LEU A 32 6.07 -6.03 2.04
N ALA A 33 5.07 -6.83 1.64
CA ALA A 33 4.88 -8.19 2.18
C ALA A 33 5.95 -9.16 1.67
N ASP A 34 6.36 -9.02 0.42
CA ASP A 34 7.43 -9.81 -0.18
C ASP A 34 8.79 -9.52 0.46
N GLU A 35 9.14 -8.24 0.62
CA GLU A 35 10.36 -7.83 1.33
C GLU A 35 10.38 -8.36 2.77
N GLU A 36 9.26 -8.25 3.48
CA GLU A 36 9.14 -8.81 4.83
C GLU A 36 9.23 -10.34 4.86
N HIS A 37 8.74 -11.02 3.82
CA HIS A 37 8.92 -12.46 3.66
C HIS A 37 10.41 -12.81 3.54
N LEU A 38 11.17 -12.10 2.70
CA LEU A 38 12.61 -12.30 2.53
C LEU A 38 13.37 -12.04 3.83
N ILE A 39 13.05 -10.94 4.54
CA ILE A 39 13.62 -10.60 5.86
C ILE A 39 13.45 -11.75 6.85
N ILE A 40 12.26 -12.34 6.91
CA ILE A 40 11.93 -13.45 7.82
C ILE A 40 12.61 -14.74 7.37
N LYS A 41 12.47 -15.10 6.10
CA LYS A 41 12.99 -16.35 5.50
C LYS A 41 14.50 -16.47 5.66
N TYR A 42 15.23 -15.39 5.36
CA TYR A 42 16.69 -15.36 5.41
C TYR A 42 17.27 -14.87 6.74
N LYS A 43 16.43 -14.80 7.79
CA LYS A 43 16.84 -14.51 9.17
C LYS A 43 17.69 -13.24 9.27
N VAL A 44 17.24 -12.17 8.62
CA VAL A 44 17.84 -10.84 8.74
C VAL A 44 17.79 -10.41 10.22
N SER A 45 18.79 -9.64 10.65
CA SER A 45 18.97 -9.28 12.07
C SER A 45 17.70 -8.63 12.65
N HIS A 46 17.44 -8.89 13.93
CA HIS A 46 16.23 -8.37 14.58
C HIS A 46 16.16 -6.83 14.57
N ILE A 47 17.32 -6.17 14.69
CA ILE A 47 17.42 -4.70 14.65
C ILE A 47 16.97 -4.18 13.28
N HIS A 48 17.53 -4.72 12.19
CA HIS A 48 17.16 -4.30 10.84
C HIS A 48 15.69 -4.63 10.55
N LYS A 49 15.24 -5.86 10.86
CA LYS A 49 13.83 -6.28 10.74
C LYS A 49 12.89 -5.30 11.44
N LYS A 50 13.16 -4.93 12.69
CA LYS A 50 12.29 -4.04 13.47
C LYS A 50 12.21 -2.64 12.88
N LEU A 51 13.33 -2.08 12.43
CA LEU A 51 13.38 -0.78 11.74
C LEU A 51 12.53 -0.83 10.47
N HIS A 52 12.77 -1.83 9.64
CA HIS A 52 12.13 -2.04 8.34
C HIS A 52 10.59 -2.14 8.49
N GLN A 53 10.13 -3.03 9.38
CA GLN A 53 8.71 -3.22 9.68
C GLN A 53 8.04 -1.96 10.25
N THR A 54 8.73 -1.20 11.10
CA THR A 54 8.18 0.06 11.64
C THR A 54 7.96 1.09 10.54
N GLN A 55 8.90 1.20 9.59
CA GLN A 55 8.79 2.12 8.46
C GLN A 55 7.68 1.69 7.50
N HIS A 56 7.56 0.39 7.19
CA HIS A 56 6.47 -0.17 6.38
C HIS A 56 5.08 0.18 6.95
N ALA A 57 4.85 -0.11 8.23
CA ALA A 57 3.59 0.19 8.89
C ALA A 57 3.27 1.70 8.86
N ALA A 58 4.27 2.56 9.10
CA ALA A 58 4.10 4.01 9.04
C ALA A 58 3.78 4.49 7.60
N PHE A 59 4.42 3.92 6.59
CA PHE A 59 4.18 4.24 5.19
C PHE A 59 2.76 3.85 4.76
N ILE A 60 2.33 2.64 5.10
CA ILE A 60 0.98 2.14 4.81
C ILE A 60 -0.09 3.07 5.38
N ARG A 61 0.07 3.57 6.61
CA ARG A 61 -0.88 4.53 7.21
C ARG A 61 -0.99 5.83 6.41
N LYS A 62 0.13 6.34 5.89
CA LYS A 62 0.16 7.54 5.04
C LYS A 62 -0.55 7.28 3.71
N VAL A 63 -0.23 6.18 3.04
CA VAL A 63 -0.85 5.77 1.77
C VAL A 63 -2.36 5.58 1.94
N GLN A 64 -2.78 4.88 2.99
CA GLN A 64 -4.19 4.66 3.34
C GLN A 64 -4.96 5.96 3.53
N THR A 65 -4.37 6.94 4.23
CA THR A 65 -5.00 8.24 4.48
C THR A 65 -5.26 8.99 3.18
N ILE A 66 -4.29 9.02 2.27
CA ILE A 66 -4.46 9.66 0.96
C ILE A 66 -5.50 8.89 0.14
N ALA A 67 -5.43 7.56 0.12
CA ALA A 67 -6.34 6.71 -0.63
C ALA A 67 -7.81 6.90 -0.22
N LEU A 68 -8.08 7.01 1.09
CA LEU A 68 -9.42 7.28 1.61
C LEU A 68 -9.95 8.64 1.18
N HIS A 69 -9.11 9.68 1.14
CA HIS A 69 -9.52 11.00 0.66
C HIS A 69 -9.84 10.98 -0.83
N VAL A 70 -8.98 10.37 -1.65
CA VAL A 70 -9.21 10.21 -3.09
C VAL A 70 -10.49 9.44 -3.36
N ALA A 71 -10.69 8.30 -2.70
CA ALA A 71 -11.86 7.47 -2.88
C ALA A 71 -13.15 8.15 -2.39
N LYS A 72 -13.05 9.05 -1.39
CA LYS A 72 -14.19 9.87 -0.96
C LYS A 72 -14.56 10.90 -2.02
N GLU A 73 -13.59 11.64 -2.56
CA GLU A 73 -13.84 12.62 -3.61
C GLU A 73 -14.34 11.97 -4.91
N ALA A 74 -13.77 10.84 -5.30
CA ALA A 74 -14.13 10.12 -6.53
C ALA A 74 -15.59 9.61 -6.56
N ARG A 75 -16.28 9.61 -5.41
CA ARG A 75 -17.69 9.24 -5.30
C ARG A 75 -18.65 10.43 -5.41
N ILE A 76 -18.13 11.65 -5.39
CA ILE A 76 -18.93 12.87 -5.58
C ILE A 76 -19.24 12.99 -7.07
N SER A 77 -20.50 12.80 -7.44
CA SER A 77 -20.91 12.60 -8.84
C SER A 77 -20.87 13.86 -9.70
N ASN A 78 -20.85 15.05 -9.09
CA ASN A 78 -20.91 16.35 -9.76
C ASN A 78 -19.60 17.16 -9.67
N LYS A 79 -18.50 16.54 -9.22
CA LYS A 79 -17.23 17.23 -9.03
C LYS A 79 -16.07 16.39 -9.55
N GLN A 80 -15.13 17.02 -10.23
CA GLN A 80 -13.86 16.40 -10.59
C GLN A 80 -13.00 16.20 -9.34
N VAL A 81 -12.34 15.03 -9.24
CA VAL A 81 -11.32 14.79 -8.20
C VAL A 81 -10.18 15.77 -8.38
N HIS A 82 -9.80 16.45 -7.31
CA HIS A 82 -8.78 17.48 -7.40
C HIS A 82 -7.40 16.89 -7.73
N SER A 83 -6.67 17.50 -8.68
CA SER A 83 -5.35 17.00 -9.14
C SER A 83 -4.28 16.98 -8.05
N SER A 84 -4.43 17.81 -7.01
CA SER A 84 -3.50 17.80 -5.85
C SER A 84 -3.40 16.44 -5.16
N PHE A 85 -4.39 15.55 -5.29
CA PHE A 85 -4.26 14.19 -4.77
C PHE A 85 -3.22 13.37 -5.50
N ALA A 86 -3.15 13.47 -6.84
CA ALA A 86 -2.11 12.81 -7.61
C ALA A 86 -0.73 13.31 -7.18
N GLN A 87 -0.59 14.63 -6.99
CA GLN A 87 0.65 15.22 -6.50
C GLN A 87 1.04 14.72 -5.10
N LYS A 88 0.08 14.59 -4.18
CA LYS A 88 0.32 14.03 -2.84
C LYS A 88 0.78 12.58 -2.89
N ILE A 89 0.20 11.75 -3.77
CA ILE A 89 0.63 10.37 -3.98
C ILE A 89 2.07 10.36 -4.51
N ILE A 90 2.35 11.11 -5.58
CA ILE A 90 3.69 11.19 -6.19
C ILE A 90 4.73 11.62 -5.16
N GLN A 91 4.45 12.68 -4.39
CA GLN A 91 5.36 13.16 -3.35
C GLN A 91 5.60 12.13 -2.24
N LEU A 92 4.55 11.39 -1.84
CA LEU A 92 4.67 10.35 -0.83
C LEU A 92 5.60 9.21 -1.31
N TYR A 93 5.41 8.72 -2.54
CA TYR A 93 6.28 7.66 -3.09
C TYR A 93 7.68 8.17 -3.42
N ALA A 94 7.84 9.38 -3.93
CA ALA A 94 9.15 9.98 -4.16
C ALA A 94 9.95 10.10 -2.86
N GLY A 95 9.31 10.55 -1.77
CA GLY A 95 9.92 10.56 -0.45
C GLY A 95 10.29 9.15 0.03
N TRP A 96 9.42 8.16 -0.19
CA TRP A 96 9.70 6.76 0.15
C TRP A 96 10.91 6.19 -0.59
N LEU A 97 11.03 6.46 -1.89
CA LEU A 97 12.17 6.04 -2.70
C LEU A 97 13.49 6.61 -2.15
N VAL A 98 13.48 7.87 -1.71
CA VAL A 98 14.69 8.52 -1.18
C VAL A 98 14.99 8.06 0.24
N ASP A 99 14.01 7.99 1.12
CA ASP A 99 14.26 7.78 2.55
C ASP A 99 14.31 6.33 2.97
N HIS A 100 13.58 5.45 2.28
CA HIS A 100 13.53 4.04 2.57
C HIS A 100 14.30 3.24 1.53
N VAL A 101 13.90 3.30 0.26
CA VAL A 101 14.44 2.41 -0.76
C VAL A 101 15.95 2.62 -0.98
N SER A 102 16.40 3.87 -1.08
CA SER A 102 17.82 4.16 -1.34
C SER A 102 18.75 3.83 -0.17
N LYS A 103 18.21 3.61 1.04
CA LYS A 103 18.97 3.44 2.29
C LYS A 103 18.74 2.07 2.91
N VAL A 104 17.49 1.80 3.28
CA VAL A 104 17.07 0.62 4.05
C VAL A 104 16.96 -0.61 3.15
N ASP A 105 16.30 -0.50 1.99
CA ASP A 105 16.18 -1.63 1.06
C ASP A 105 17.51 -1.95 0.41
N ARG A 106 18.34 -0.93 0.16
CA ARG A 106 19.72 -1.13 -0.29
C ARG A 106 20.56 -1.90 0.72
N GLU A 107 20.42 -1.59 2.01
CA GLU A 107 21.09 -2.35 3.08
C GLU A 107 20.53 -3.78 3.17
N LEU A 108 19.21 -3.94 3.06
CA LEU A 108 18.58 -5.27 2.99
C LEU A 108 19.14 -6.11 1.84
N ALA A 109 19.23 -5.55 0.63
CA ALA A 109 19.80 -6.22 -0.53
C ALA A 109 21.22 -6.71 -0.24
N ALA A 110 22.08 -5.87 0.36
CA ALA A 110 23.43 -6.26 0.76
C ALA A 110 23.44 -7.39 1.81
N LEU A 111 22.47 -7.42 2.72
CA LEU A 111 22.32 -8.48 3.73
C LEU A 111 21.79 -9.80 3.16
N LEU A 112 21.10 -9.76 2.02
CA LEU A 112 20.54 -10.92 1.33
C LEU A 112 21.50 -11.52 0.30
N ILE A 113 22.42 -10.73 -0.26
CA ILE A 113 23.47 -11.23 -1.16
C ILE A 113 24.27 -12.33 -0.46
N GLY A 114 24.39 -13.49 -1.11
CA GLY A 114 25.05 -14.68 -0.56
C GLY A 114 24.22 -15.48 0.45
N LYS A 115 22.99 -15.05 0.77
CA LYS A 115 22.02 -15.82 1.58
C LYS A 115 20.81 -16.27 0.79
N ALA A 116 20.27 -15.39 -0.06
CA ALA A 116 19.14 -15.68 -0.93
C ALA A 116 19.64 -16.09 -2.34
N PRO A 117 18.95 -17.03 -3.02
CA PRO A 117 19.18 -17.30 -4.43
C PRO A 117 18.91 -16.06 -5.28
N GLU A 118 19.72 -15.83 -6.31
CA GLU A 118 19.57 -14.70 -7.24
C GLU A 118 18.17 -14.67 -7.88
N SER A 119 17.61 -15.85 -8.18
CA SER A 119 16.25 -15.99 -8.73
C SER A 119 15.14 -15.43 -7.82
N GLU A 120 15.37 -15.35 -6.51
CA GLU A 120 14.43 -14.73 -5.57
C GLU A 120 14.70 -13.24 -5.36
N LEU A 121 15.91 -12.76 -5.69
CA LEU A 121 16.26 -11.34 -5.62
C LEU A 121 15.81 -10.56 -6.86
N GLU A 122 15.73 -11.25 -7.99
CA GLU A 122 15.32 -10.68 -9.28
C GLU A 122 13.87 -11.02 -9.66
N SER A 123 13.14 -11.74 -8.80
CA SER A 123 11.75 -12.10 -9.10
C SER A 123 10.85 -10.88 -9.10
N ASP A 124 10.02 -10.76 -10.13
CA ASP A 124 8.96 -9.76 -10.17
C ASP A 124 7.93 -10.03 -9.06
N ILE A 125 7.52 -8.96 -8.38
CA ILE A 125 6.45 -9.04 -7.38
C ILE A 125 5.12 -9.26 -8.10
N GLU A 126 4.56 -10.46 -7.95
CA GLU A 126 3.29 -10.83 -8.55
C GLU A 126 2.16 -9.89 -8.11
N THR A 127 1.40 -9.38 -9.09
CA THR A 127 0.19 -8.62 -8.78
C THR A 127 -0.93 -9.57 -8.41
N HIS A 128 -1.26 -9.64 -7.11
CA HIS A 128 -2.38 -10.45 -6.64
C HIS A 128 -3.74 -9.76 -6.84
N GLU A 129 -4.80 -10.54 -7.11
CA GLU A 129 -6.17 -10.03 -7.10
C GLU A 129 -6.60 -9.60 -5.68
N HIS A 130 -6.11 -10.33 -4.69
CA HIS A 130 -6.35 -10.08 -3.27
C HIS A 130 -5.29 -9.14 -2.68
N LEU A 131 -5.69 -8.42 -1.63
CA LEU A 131 -4.79 -7.64 -0.81
C LEU A 131 -3.99 -8.58 0.11
N VAL A 132 -2.68 -8.66 -0.12
CA VAL A 132 -1.73 -9.33 0.78
C VAL A 132 -1.28 -8.33 1.83
N VAL A 133 -1.56 -8.59 3.11
CA VAL A 133 -1.21 -7.64 4.18
C VAL A 133 0.19 -7.95 4.72
N PRO A 134 1.13 -6.99 4.72
CA PRO A 134 2.45 -7.20 5.31
C PRO A 134 2.35 -7.59 6.79
N HIS A 135 3.32 -8.37 7.27
CA HIS A 135 3.36 -8.82 8.65
C HIS A 135 3.45 -7.62 9.61
N SER A 136 4.26 -6.61 9.28
CA SER A 136 4.40 -5.38 10.05
C SER A 136 3.08 -4.67 10.30
N TYR A 137 2.23 -4.60 9.27
CA TYR A 137 0.95 -3.92 9.38
C TYR A 137 -0.09 -4.76 10.12
N THR A 138 -0.07 -6.08 9.92
CA THR A 138 -0.89 -7.02 10.72
C THR A 138 -0.54 -6.89 12.20
N SER A 139 0.74 -7.01 12.55
CA SER A 139 1.23 -6.85 13.92
C SER A 139 0.94 -5.48 14.50
N PHE A 140 1.05 -4.42 13.70
CA PHE A 140 0.66 -3.07 14.12
C PHE A 140 -0.83 -3.03 14.49
N LEU A 141 -1.72 -3.49 13.61
CA LEU A 141 -3.16 -3.49 13.84
C LEU A 141 -3.56 -4.35 15.05
N ASP A 142 -2.86 -5.44 15.32
CA ASP A 142 -3.12 -6.33 16.45
C ASP A 142 -2.50 -5.84 17.76
N SER A 143 -1.52 -4.93 17.71
CA SER A 143 -0.85 -4.40 18.90
C SER A 143 -1.76 -3.49 19.72
N ASP A 144 -1.45 -3.38 21.03
CA ASP A 144 -2.08 -2.43 21.95
C ASP A 144 -1.88 -0.96 21.54
N ASN A 145 -0.94 -0.70 20.62
CA ASN A 145 -0.65 0.63 20.09
C ASN A 145 -1.57 1.02 18.92
N ALA A 146 -2.27 0.07 18.28
CA ALA A 146 -3.24 0.40 17.25
C ALA A 146 -4.54 0.88 17.88
N SER A 147 -4.89 2.11 17.56
CA SER A 147 -6.19 2.65 17.98
C SER A 147 -7.31 1.91 17.25
N ILE A 148 -8.50 1.86 17.86
CA ILE A 148 -9.74 1.45 17.19
C ILE A 148 -9.91 2.21 15.85
N GLN A 149 -9.42 3.45 15.80
CA GLN A 149 -9.44 4.28 14.60
C GLN A 149 -8.55 3.70 13.49
N ASP A 150 -7.36 3.16 13.77
CA ASP A 150 -6.48 2.58 12.73
C ASP A 150 -7.12 1.35 12.07
N ARG A 151 -7.73 0.46 12.88
CA ARG A 151 -8.49 -0.70 12.37
C ARG A 151 -9.68 -0.28 11.52
N ASN A 152 -10.45 0.70 12.00
CA ASN A 152 -11.59 1.25 11.27
C ASN A 152 -11.18 1.90 9.95
N LEU A 153 -10.04 2.59 9.91
CA LEU A 153 -9.52 3.19 8.67
C LEU A 153 -9.11 2.10 7.68
N PHE A 154 -8.50 1.00 8.13
CA PHE A 154 -8.12 -0.11 7.26
C PHE A 154 -9.35 -0.80 6.65
N GLU A 155 -10.34 -1.15 7.48
CA GLU A 155 -11.59 -1.75 7.01
C GLU A 155 -12.35 -0.81 6.06
N ARG A 156 -12.36 0.49 6.38
CA ARG A 156 -12.95 1.50 5.50
C ARG A 156 -12.23 1.57 4.17
N MET A 157 -10.90 1.52 4.14
CA MET A 157 -10.12 1.52 2.90
C MET A 157 -10.47 0.30 2.05
N LYS A 158 -10.47 -0.90 2.64
CA LYS A 158 -10.86 -2.13 1.92
C LYS A 158 -12.24 -2.01 1.31
N LYS A 159 -13.23 -1.58 2.10
CA LYS A 159 -14.61 -1.36 1.60
C LYS A 159 -14.66 -0.31 0.51
N MET A 160 -13.91 0.78 0.66
CA MET A 160 -13.97 1.90 -0.29
C MET A 160 -13.34 1.56 -1.65
N LEU A 161 -12.29 0.76 -1.63
CA LEU A 161 -11.52 0.33 -2.79
C LEU A 161 -11.88 -1.08 -3.29
N LYS A 162 -12.91 -1.71 -2.69
CA LYS A 162 -13.33 -3.09 -3.01
C LYS A 162 -12.18 -4.10 -2.94
N LEU A 163 -11.34 -3.96 -1.91
CA LEU A 163 -10.22 -4.88 -1.66
C LEU A 163 -10.71 -6.05 -0.81
N SER A 164 -10.34 -7.26 -1.21
CA SER A 164 -10.54 -8.48 -0.43
C SER A 164 -9.17 -8.98 0.04
N THR A 165 -9.05 -9.34 1.31
CA THR A 165 -7.91 -10.13 1.80
C THR A 165 -8.23 -11.59 1.56
N LYS A 166 -7.23 -12.42 1.22
CA LYS A 166 -7.43 -13.88 1.17
C LYS A 166 -7.90 -14.32 2.58
N LYS A 167 -9.01 -15.05 2.68
CA LYS A 167 -9.36 -15.67 3.97
C LYS A 167 -8.21 -16.59 4.34
N ALA A 168 -7.66 -16.44 5.54
CA ALA A 168 -6.85 -17.50 6.10
C ALA A 168 -7.74 -18.74 6.13
N ASN A 169 -7.37 -19.78 5.38
CA ASN A 169 -7.98 -21.08 5.59
C ASN A 169 -7.53 -21.51 6.99
N ASN A 170 -8.47 -21.52 7.94
CA ASN A 170 -8.29 -22.15 9.24
C ASN A 170 -8.04 -23.65 9.05
#